data_AF-A0A0B3ACS4-F1
#
_entry.id   AF-A0A0B3ACS4-F1
#
_cell.length_a   1.000
_cell.length_b   1.000
_cell.length_c   1.000
_cell.angle_alpha   90.00
_cell.angle_beta   90.00
_cell.angle_gamma   90.00
#
_symmetry.space_group_name_H-M   'P 1'
#
loop_
_entity.id
_entity.type
_entity.pdbx_description
1 polymer ?
#
loop_
_entity_poly.entity_id
_entity_poly.type
_entity_poly.pdbx_seq_one_letter_code
_entity_poly.pdbx_strand_id
1 'polypeptide(L)'
;MVMDTLQVRLSPGIVEKVDDLVETGIYANRSDVIRDAVRRLILDKLVGIIPNTGDSVKEVKEMRKKLSKEKFNLEAINKLAE
;
A
#
# COMPACT_ATOMS: atom_id res chain seq x y z
N MET A 1 -2.28 18.02 7.93
CA MET A 1 -2.62 17.25 6.71
C MET A 1 -3.81 17.90 6.06
N VAL A 2 -3.72 18.21 4.77
CA VAL A 2 -4.90 18.64 3.99
C VAL A 2 -5.75 17.39 3.75
N MET A 3 -7.04 17.47 4.06
CA MET A 3 -8.01 16.41 3.77
C MET A 3 -8.98 16.93 2.73
N ASP A 4 -9.12 16.18 1.63
CA ASP A 4 -10.11 16.48 0.60
C ASP A 4 -11.44 15.80 0.93
N THR A 5 -12.54 16.50 0.67
CA THR A 5 -13.90 15.98 0.87
C THR A 5 -14.42 15.39 -0.43
N LEU A 6 -15.02 14.19 -0.32
CA LEU A 6 -15.62 13.47 -1.44
C LEU A 6 -17.05 13.10 -1.07
N GLN A 7 -18.00 13.33 -1.97
CA GLN A 7 -19.37 12.84 -1.83
C GLN A 7 -19.54 11.51 -2.56
N VAL A 8 -20.02 10.49 -1.87
CA VAL A 8 -20.26 9.15 -2.43
C VAL A 8 -21.66 8.66 -2.05
N ARG A 9 -22.21 7.77 -2.89
CA ARG A 9 -23.48 7.08 -2.60
C ARG A 9 -23.19 5.66 -2.17
N LEU A 10 -23.80 5.24 -1.06
CA LEU A 10 -23.70 3.89 -0.51
C LEU A 10 -25.11 3.32 -0.35
N SER A 11 -25.24 2.00 -0.43
CA SER A 11 -26.50 1.32 -0.13
C SER A 11 -26.84 1.46 1.35
N PRO A 12 -28.13 1.56 1.73
CA PRO A 12 -28.55 1.73 3.13
C PRO A 12 -27.93 0.71 4.09
N GLY A 13 -27.94 -0.59 3.74
CA GLY A 13 -27.37 -1.63 4.60
C GLY A 13 -25.84 -1.57 4.77
N ILE A 14 -25.11 -0.84 3.93
CA ILE A 14 -23.68 -0.57 4.16
C ILE A 14 -23.53 0.58 5.16
N VAL A 15 -24.38 1.60 5.06
CA VAL A 15 -24.38 2.73 6.00
C VAL A 15 -24.68 2.23 7.42
N GLU A 16 -25.66 1.35 7.57
CA GLU A 16 -25.98 0.70 8.86
C GLU A 16 -24.76 -0.02 9.44
N LYS A 17 -24.06 -0.84 8.65
CA LYS A 17 -22.84 -1.51 9.11
C LYS A 17 -21.70 -0.56 9.49
N VAL A 18 -21.59 0.57 8.79
CA VAL A 18 -20.61 1.61 9.14
C VAL A 18 -20.99 2.25 10.47
N ASP A 19 -22.27 2.45 10.72
CA ASP A 19 -22.79 2.98 11.99
C ASP A 19 -22.53 2.02 13.15
N ASP A 20 -22.81 0.72 12.98
CA ASP A 20 -22.51 -0.30 13.98
C ASP A 20 -21.03 -0.26 14.43
N LEU A 21 -20.11 -0.05 13.49
CA LEU A 21 -18.67 0.03 13.76
C LEU A 21 -18.25 1.28 14.54
N VAL A 22 -19.04 2.36 14.42
CA VAL A 22 -18.84 3.59 15.19
C VAL A 22 -19.48 3.45 16.57
N GLU A 23 -20.69 2.88 16.65
CA GLU A 23 -21.44 2.67 17.89
C GLU A 23 -20.73 1.71 18.85
N THR A 24 -20.07 0.68 18.31
CA THR A 24 -19.23 -0.25 19.09
C THR A 24 -17.94 0.39 19.60
N GLY A 25 -17.64 1.63 19.21
CA GLY A 25 -16.46 2.38 19.63
C GLY A 25 -15.16 1.95 18.96
N ILE A 26 -15.21 1.08 17.94
CA ILE A 26 -14.03 0.64 17.18
C ILE A 26 -13.45 1.82 16.39
N TYR A 27 -14.33 2.66 15.83
CA TYR A 27 -13.95 3.87 15.11
C TYR A 27 -14.59 5.11 15.73
N ALA A 28 -13.86 6.22 15.73
CA ALA A 28 -14.35 7.48 16.29
C ALA A 28 -15.45 8.14 15.46
N ASN A 29 -15.48 7.89 14.15
CA ASN A 29 -16.43 8.49 13.22
C ASN A 29 -16.54 7.66 11.92
N ARG A 30 -17.59 7.92 11.13
CA ARG A 30 -17.81 7.27 9.82
C ARG A 30 -16.65 7.49 8.84
N SER A 31 -16.07 8.69 8.84
CA SER A 31 -14.98 9.03 7.91
C SER A 31 -13.74 8.16 8.12
N ASP A 32 -13.44 7.76 9.36
CA ASP A 32 -12.31 6.90 9.68
C ASP A 32 -12.55 5.45 9.27
N VAL A 33 -13.79 4.96 9.38
CA VAL A 33 -14.19 3.64 8.84
C VAL A 33 -13.95 3.62 7.33
N ILE A 34 -14.48 4.63 6.61
CA ILE A 34 -14.36 4.71 5.15
C ILE A 34 -12.89 4.87 4.73
N ARG A 35 -12.12 5.70 5.45
CA ARG A 35 -10.69 5.89 5.19
C ARG A 35 -9.92 4.59 5.33
N ASP A 36 -10.19 3.80 6.37
CA ASP A 36 -9.51 2.52 6.57
C ASP A 36 -9.91 1.49 5.52
N ALA A 37 -11.19 1.41 5.18
CA ALA A 37 -11.69 0.54 4.12
C ALA A 37 -11.04 0.85 2.76
N VAL A 38 -10.99 2.12 2.38
CA VAL A 38 -10.36 2.57 1.12
C VAL A 38 -8.85 2.31 1.16
N ARG A 39 -8.17 2.55 2.29
CA ARG A 39 -6.74 2.26 2.44
C ARG A 39 -6.44 0.78 2.23
N ARG A 40 -7.21 -0.11 2.87
CA ARG A 40 -7.07 -1.57 2.72
C ARG A 40 -7.31 -1.99 1.28
N LEU A 41 -8.38 -1.49 0.66
CA LEU A 41 -8.68 -1.78 -0.74
C LEU A 41 -7.53 -1.36 -1.67
N ILE A 42 -6.99 -0.14 -1.50
CA ILE A 42 -5.87 0.34 -2.30
C ILE A 42 -4.64 -0.54 -2.05
N LEU A 43 -4.29 -0.79 -0.79
CA LEU A 43 -3.14 -1.63 -0.44
C LEU A 43 -3.25 -3.03 -1.04
N ASP A 44 -4.42 -3.66 -0.93
CA ASP A 44 -4.70 -4.99 -1.48
C ASP A 44 -4.62 -5.00 -3.02
N LYS A 45 -5.03 -3.91 -3.68
CA LYS A 45 -4.89 -3.77 -5.13
C LYS A 45 -3.48 -3.40 -5.59
N LEU A 46 -2.66 -2.85 -4.70
CA LEU A 46 -1.22 -2.66 -4.91
C LEU A 46 -0.42 -3.96 -4.70
N VAL A 47 -1.06 -5.03 -4.20
CA VAL A 47 -0.47 -6.38 -4.17
C VAL A 47 -0.19 -6.81 -5.60
N GLY A 48 1.08 -6.81 -5.98
CA GLY A 48 1.58 -6.92 -7.35
C GLY A 48 2.68 -5.91 -7.69
N ILE A 49 2.76 -4.78 -6.97
CA ILE A 49 3.86 -3.79 -7.06
C ILE A 49 4.92 -4.05 -5.97
N ILE A 50 4.50 -4.56 -4.81
CA ILE A 50 5.40 -5.09 -3.78
C ILE A 50 5.13 -6.59 -3.70
N PRO A 51 6.05 -7.46 -4.15
CA PRO A 51 5.89 -8.89 -3.99
C PRO A 51 5.94 -9.22 -2.50
N ASN A 52 4.85 -9.74 -1.95
CA ASN A 52 4.86 -10.38 -0.65
C ASN A 52 4.60 -11.87 -0.85
N THR A 53 5.59 -12.56 -1.42
CA THR A 53 5.57 -14.02 -1.59
C THR A 53 5.87 -14.77 -0.29
N GLY A 54 5.97 -14.09 0.86
CA GLY A 54 6.29 -14.70 2.15
C GLY A 54 7.73 -15.24 2.26
N ASP A 55 8.54 -15.10 1.21
CA ASP A 55 9.90 -15.63 1.14
C ASP A 55 10.89 -14.57 0.65
N SER A 56 10.82 -13.37 1.26
CA SER A 56 11.63 -12.20 0.92
C SER A 56 13.13 -12.48 0.85
N VAL A 57 13.60 -13.50 1.59
CA VAL A 57 15.00 -13.95 1.57
C VAL A 57 15.37 -14.60 0.24
N LYS A 58 14.49 -15.44 -0.34
CA LYS A 58 14.73 -16.05 -1.66
C LYS A 58 14.77 -14.99 -2.75
N GLU A 59 13.86 -14.02 -2.71
CA GLU A 59 13.80 -12.92 -3.69
C GLU A 59 15.08 -12.06 -3.64
N VAL A 60 15.53 -11.66 -2.44
CA VAL A 60 16.79 -10.92 -2.28
C VAL A 60 17.98 -11.73 -2.76
N LYS A 61 18.00 -13.04 -2.51
CA LYS A 61 19.07 -13.94 -2.98
C LYS A 61 19.11 -14.04 -4.51
N GLU A 62 17.95 -14.12 -5.17
CA GLU A 62 17.86 -14.12 -6.62
C GLU A 62 18.24 -12.77 -7.24
N MET A 63 17.77 -11.66 -6.66
CA MET A 63 18.17 -10.31 -7.09
C MET A 63 19.68 -10.09 -6.95
N ARG A 64 20.30 -10.47 -5.82
CA ARG A 64 21.76 -10.44 -5.64
C ARG A 64 22.50 -11.29 -6.67
N LYS A 65 21.97 -12.48 -7.00
CA LYS A 65 22.58 -13.38 -7.99
C LYS A 65 22.51 -12.82 -9.41
N LYS A 66 21.42 -12.11 -9.75
CA LYS A 66 21.28 -11.38 -11.02
C LYS A 66 22.24 -10.19 -11.08
N LEU A 67 22.24 -9.34 -10.05
CA LEU A 67 23.15 -8.19 -9.91
C LEU A 67 24.63 -8.60 -9.98
N SER A 68 25.01 -9.72 -9.36
CA SER A 68 26.39 -10.22 -9.39
C SER A 68 26.86 -10.66 -10.78
N LYS A 69 25.95 -10.95 -11.71
CA LYS A 69 26.28 -11.36 -13.09
C LYS A 69 26.27 -10.18 -14.05
N GLU A 70 25.65 -9.07 -13.68
CA GLU A 70 25.71 -7.83 -14.44
C GLU A 70 27.06 -7.13 -14.19
N LYS A 71 27.80 -6.87 -15.26
CA LYS A 71 29.00 -6.04 -15.20
C LYS A 71 28.57 -4.58 -15.22
N PHE A 72 28.52 -3.95 -14.05
CA PHE A 72 28.30 -2.50 -13.96
C PHE A 72 29.55 -1.76 -14.46
N ASN A 73 29.34 -0.75 -15.31
CA ASN A 73 30.42 0.13 -15.72
C ASN A 73 30.62 1.22 -14.66
N LEU A 74 31.49 0.91 -13.69
CA LEU A 74 31.77 1.74 -12.51
C LEU A 74 32.26 3.15 -12.88
N GLU A 75 32.91 3.30 -14.03
CA GLU A 75 33.43 4.59 -14.51
C GLU A 75 32.32 5.57 -14.90
N ALA A 76 31.22 5.08 -15.48
CA ALA A 76 30.08 5.92 -15.86
C ALA A 76 29.29 6.41 -14.63
N ILE A 77 29.25 5.60 -13.57
CA ILE A 77 28.55 5.91 -12.33
C ILE A 77 29.32 6.98 -11.54
N ASN A 78 30.65 6.88 -11.47
CA ASN A 78 31.47 7.87 -10.75
C ASN A 78 31.46 9.25 -11.44
N LYS A 79 31.31 9.32 -12.76
CA LYS A 79 31.17 10.59 -13.50
C LYS A 79 29.85 11.33 -13.26
N LEU A 80 28.84 10.66 -12.69
CA LEU A 80 27.57 11.30 -12.32
C LEU A 80 27.58 11.88 -10.90
N ALA A 81 28.64 11.62 -10.14
CA ALA A 81 28.82 12.09 -8.76
C ALA A 81 29.80 13.27 -8.62
N GLU A 82 30.41 13.70 -9.73
CA GLU A 82 31.13 14.99 -9.87
C GLU A 82 30.18 16.05 -10.45
#